data_AF-A0A7S1SXF1-F1
#
_entry.id   AF-A0A7S1SXF1-F1
#
_cell.length_a   1.000
_cell.length_b   1.000
_cell.length_c   1.000
_cell.angle_alpha   90.00
_cell.angle_beta   90.00
_cell.angle_gamma   90.00
#
_symmetry.space_group_name_H-M   'P 1'
#
loop_
_entity.id
_entity.type
_entity.pdbx_description
1 polymer ?
#
loop_
_entity_poly.entity_id
_entity_poly.type
_entity_poly.pdbx_seq_one_letter_code
_entity_poly.pdbx_strand_id
1 'polypeptide(L)'
;GDARRLALQQATHKAGKRLVPWAGCAAPLLSEGEGSPSAEGGGEGLAFCFLPLPLRTGLPVHVNGYFELSSNRRDLWHGDDLSEGSGQLRVQWNGALLRDGVAPLYADLLRAAAAQLGPSAAFYALWPLQDGVVEPWATMVAVTFRLLAPMAVLWVEGPGGGRWAPP
;
A
#
# COMPACT_ATOMS: atom_id res chain seq x y z
N GLY A 1 -3.31 15.38 3.50
CA GLY A 1 -3.48 15.29 2.05
C GLY A 1 -4.92 15.44 1.64
N ASP A 2 -5.16 15.19 0.35
CA ASP A 2 -6.46 15.18 -0.32
C ASP A 2 -7.51 14.31 0.39
N ALA A 3 -7.14 13.17 0.98
CA ALA A 3 -8.08 12.25 1.63
C ALA A 3 -8.80 12.92 2.80
N ARG A 4 -8.07 13.65 3.65
CA ARG A 4 -8.65 14.44 4.75
C ARG A 4 -9.59 15.52 4.22
N ARG A 5 -9.21 16.21 3.14
CA ARG A 5 -10.03 17.27 2.53
C ARG A 5 -11.34 16.70 1.96
N LEU A 6 -11.27 15.60 1.21
CA LEU A 6 -12.44 14.93 0.63
C LEU A 6 -13.39 14.40 1.72
N ALA A 7 -12.84 13.83 2.80
CA ALA A 7 -13.63 13.37 3.95
C ALA A 7 -14.42 14.50 4.61
N LEU A 8 -13.80 15.67 4.80
CA LEU A 8 -14.45 16.85 5.37
C LEU A 8 -15.52 17.42 4.42
N GLN A 9 -15.24 17.49 3.11
CA GLN A 9 -16.20 17.98 2.12
C GLN A 9 -17.46 17.11 2.08
N GLN A 10 -17.33 15.78 2.06
CA GLN A 10 -18.49 14.88 2.03
C GLN A 10 -19.30 14.88 3.33
N ALA A 11 -18.65 15.03 4.49
CA ALA A 11 -19.34 15.15 5.78
C ALA A 11 -20.24 16.39 5.88
N THR A 12 -19.97 17.45 5.10
CA THR A 12 -20.78 18.68 5.08
C THR A 12 -22.01 18.61 4.17
N HIS A 13 -22.08 17.63 3.25
CA HIS A 13 -23.27 17.42 2.42
C HIS A 13 -24.32 16.61 3.19
N LYS A 14 -25.55 17.14 3.31
CA LYS A 14 -26.69 16.59 4.07
C LYS A 14 -27.12 15.14 3.74
N ALA A 15 -26.54 14.50 2.72
CA ALA A 15 -26.82 13.13 2.30
C ALA A 15 -25.56 12.26 2.06
N GLY A 16 -24.35 12.75 2.41
CA GLY A 16 -23.09 12.10 2.06
C GLY A 16 -22.62 11.06 3.08
N LYS A 17 -22.09 9.92 2.59
CA LYS A 17 -21.35 8.94 3.42
C LYS A 17 -20.26 9.67 4.20
N ARG A 18 -20.12 9.37 5.51
CA ARG A 18 -18.99 9.88 6.31
C ARG A 18 -17.75 9.06 5.98
N LEU A 19 -16.95 9.55 5.03
CA LEU A 19 -15.66 8.94 4.73
C LEU A 19 -14.69 9.13 5.90
N VAL A 20 -14.04 8.04 6.30
CA VAL A 20 -12.96 8.07 7.29
C VAL A 20 -11.66 7.80 6.56
N PRO A 21 -10.67 8.72 6.58
CA PRO A 21 -9.39 8.54 5.91
C PRO A 21 -8.49 7.61 6.73
N TRP A 22 -8.93 6.35 6.87
CA TRP A 22 -8.27 5.31 7.63
C TRP A 22 -7.74 4.24 6.69
N ALA A 23 -6.50 3.82 6.94
CA ALA A 23 -5.80 2.79 6.22
C ALA A 23 -4.89 1.99 7.16
N GLY A 24 -4.49 0.79 6.73
CA GLY A 24 -3.55 -0.08 7.43
C GLY A 24 -2.67 -0.82 6.42
N CYS A 25 -1.46 -1.19 6.85
CA CYS A 25 -0.54 -2.00 6.07
C CYS A 25 0.11 -3.04 6.99
N ALA A 26 0.26 -4.28 6.51
CA ALA A 26 0.86 -5.36 7.27
C ALA A 26 1.70 -6.26 6.38
N ALA A 27 2.86 -6.69 6.88
CA ALA A 27 3.75 -7.61 6.19
C ALA A 27 3.68 -9.00 6.83
N PRO A 28 3.70 -10.08 6.04
CA PRO A 28 3.94 -11.41 6.58
C PRO A 28 5.37 -11.49 7.10
N LEU A 29 5.54 -11.92 8.35
CA LEU A 29 6.85 -12.29 8.88
C LEU A 29 7.06 -13.77 8.57
N LEU A 30 8.02 -14.08 7.71
CA LEU A 30 8.43 -15.45 7.45
C LEU A 30 9.23 -15.95 8.65
N SER A 31 8.89 -17.12 9.20
CA SER A 31 9.70 -17.76 10.22
C SER A 31 10.87 -18.49 9.57
N GLU A 32 12.10 -18.29 10.07
CA GLU A 32 13.24 -19.12 9.69
C GLU A 32 13.03 -20.53 10.26
N GLY A 33 12.44 -21.43 9.47
CA GLY A 33 12.22 -22.82 9.90
C GLY A 33 11.07 -23.54 9.19
N GLU A 34 10.09 -22.80 8.68
CA GLU A 34 9.13 -23.33 7.71
C GLU A 34 9.79 -23.23 6.35
N GLY A 35 9.98 -24.38 5.69
CA GLY A 35 10.88 -24.57 4.53
C GLY A 35 10.92 -23.36 3.61
N SER A 36 12.14 -22.92 3.30
CA SER A 36 12.45 -21.75 2.48
C SER A 36 11.33 -21.52 1.47
N PRO A 37 10.58 -20.40 1.53
CA PRO A 37 9.92 -20.00 0.31
C PRO A 37 11.09 -19.88 -0.67
N SER A 38 11.01 -20.64 -1.76
CA SER A 38 11.82 -20.39 -2.94
C SER A 38 11.93 -18.87 -3.09
N ALA A 39 13.04 -18.33 -3.57
CA ALA A 39 13.19 -16.88 -3.81
C ALA A 39 12.11 -16.27 -4.76
N GLU A 40 11.08 -17.05 -5.10
CA GLU A 40 9.85 -16.77 -5.84
C GLU A 40 8.55 -16.89 -5.00
N GLY A 41 8.62 -16.93 -3.66
CA GLY A 41 7.52 -17.41 -2.79
C GLY A 41 7.08 -16.50 -1.64
N GLY A 42 7.34 -15.19 -1.69
CA GLY A 42 6.62 -14.25 -0.83
C GLY A 42 5.21 -14.06 -1.39
N GLY A 43 4.20 -14.71 -0.79
CA GLY A 43 2.84 -14.68 -1.30
C GLY A 43 2.31 -13.25 -1.52
N GLU A 44 1.53 -13.06 -2.58
CA GLU A 44 0.91 -11.77 -2.90
C GLU A 44 0.01 -11.29 -1.75
N GLY A 45 0.23 -10.05 -1.34
CA GLY A 45 -0.53 -9.35 -0.34
C GLY A 45 -1.95 -9.05 -0.80
N LEU A 46 -2.91 -9.31 0.10
CA LEU A 46 -4.33 -9.04 -0.12
C LEU A 46 -4.70 -7.58 0.16
N ALA A 47 -5.69 -7.09 -0.58
CA ALA A 47 -6.40 -5.86 -0.24
C ALA A 47 -7.62 -6.15 0.63
N PHE A 48 -7.92 -5.24 1.55
CA PHE A 48 -9.07 -5.30 2.44
C PHE A 48 -9.84 -3.98 2.41
N CYS A 49 -11.17 -4.10 2.51
CA CYS A 49 -12.05 -3.02 2.93
C CYS A 49 -12.92 -3.58 4.05
N PHE A 50 -12.35 -3.60 5.27
CA PHE A 50 -12.79 -4.41 6.42
C PHE A 50 -12.72 -5.93 6.23
N LEU A 51 -13.14 -6.44 5.07
CA LEU A 51 -13.04 -7.83 4.65
C LEU A 51 -12.09 -7.99 3.45
N PRO A 52 -11.51 -9.18 3.24
CA PRO A 52 -10.66 -9.46 2.08
C PRO A 52 -11.40 -9.20 0.77
N LEU A 53 -10.73 -8.52 -0.16
CA LEU A 53 -11.23 -8.30 -1.51
C LEU A 53 -10.67 -9.38 -2.45
N PRO A 54 -11.48 -9.95 -3.36
CA PRO A 54 -11.04 -10.98 -4.30
C PRO A 54 -10.35 -10.37 -5.52
N LEU A 55 -9.34 -9.53 -5.28
CA LEU A 55 -8.55 -8.84 -6.30
C LEU A 55 -7.06 -9.05 -6.08
N ARG A 56 -6.28 -8.82 -7.14
CA ARG A 56 -4.82 -8.86 -7.11
C ARG A 56 -4.24 -7.47 -6.90
N THR A 57 -3.25 -7.35 -6.02
CA THR A 57 -2.56 -6.08 -5.74
C THR A 57 -1.18 -6.02 -6.39
N GLY A 58 -0.55 -7.17 -6.62
CA GLY A 58 0.87 -7.29 -6.98
C GLY A 58 1.84 -6.91 -5.86
N LEU A 59 1.35 -6.57 -4.66
CA LEU A 59 2.18 -6.13 -3.54
C LEU A 59 2.64 -7.32 -2.69
N PRO A 60 3.78 -7.25 -2.00
CA PRO A 60 4.22 -8.26 -1.02
C PRO A 60 3.62 -8.02 0.38
N VAL A 61 2.74 -7.03 0.52
CA VAL A 61 2.15 -6.62 1.81
C VAL A 61 0.63 -6.53 1.71
N HIS A 62 -0.04 -6.78 2.83
CA HIS A 62 -1.46 -6.55 2.97
C HIS A 62 -1.75 -5.06 3.10
N VAL A 63 -2.83 -4.62 2.44
CA VAL A 63 -3.32 -3.25 2.52
C VAL A 63 -4.80 -3.25 2.92
N ASN A 64 -5.15 -2.47 3.94
CA ASN A 64 -6.53 -2.24 4.32
C ASN A 64 -6.87 -0.75 4.22
N GLY A 65 -8.10 -0.44 3.85
CA GLY A 65 -8.55 0.95 3.80
C GLY A 65 -10.05 1.05 3.59
N TYR A 66 -10.62 2.20 3.92
CA TYR A 66 -12.02 2.50 3.64
C TYR A 66 -12.24 2.83 2.16
N PHE A 67 -11.99 1.87 1.27
CA PHE A 67 -12.09 2.04 -0.18
C PHE A 67 -13.54 2.10 -0.67
N GLU A 68 -13.77 2.92 -1.70
CA GLU A 68 -14.96 2.82 -2.53
C GLU A 68 -14.79 1.65 -3.51
N LEU A 69 -15.68 0.67 -3.43
CA LEU A 69 -15.62 -0.56 -4.22
C LEU A 69 -16.56 -0.51 -5.41
N SER A 70 -16.35 -1.38 -6.39
CA SER A 70 -17.32 -1.67 -7.45
C SER A 70 -18.66 -2.18 -6.93
N SER A 71 -19.68 -2.17 -7.78
CA SER A 71 -21.05 -2.58 -7.42
C SER A 71 -21.11 -4.05 -6.95
N ASN A 72 -20.32 -4.92 -7.57
CA ASN A 72 -20.13 -6.31 -7.14
C ASN A 72 -19.18 -6.46 -5.93
N ARG A 73 -18.57 -5.35 -5.47
CA ARG A 73 -17.64 -5.26 -4.34
C ARG A 73 -16.40 -6.15 -4.47
N ARG A 74 -16.00 -6.48 -5.70
CA ARG A 74 -14.84 -7.35 -5.96
C ARG A 74 -13.55 -6.56 -6.22
N ASP A 75 -13.68 -5.31 -6.65
CA ASP A 75 -12.55 -4.44 -7.03
C ASP A 75 -12.69 -3.04 -6.43
N LEU A 76 -11.59 -2.28 -6.40
CA LEU A 76 -11.65 -0.84 -6.13
C LEU A 76 -12.37 -0.16 -7.29
N TRP A 77 -13.23 0.82 -7.00
CA TRP A 77 -13.82 1.61 -8.06
C TRP A 77 -12.77 2.46 -8.78
N HIS A 78 -12.59 2.23 -10.08
CA HIS A 78 -11.64 2.95 -10.95
C HIS A 78 -12.32 3.63 -12.16
N GLY A 79 -13.66 3.60 -12.23
CA GLY A 79 -14.42 4.45 -13.15
C GLY A 79 -14.90 3.80 -14.44
N ASP A 80 -14.97 2.47 -14.52
CA ASP A 80 -15.39 1.72 -15.73
C ASP A 80 -16.80 2.04 -16.24
N ASP A 81 -17.63 2.72 -15.45
CA ASP A 81 -18.94 3.21 -15.87
C ASP A 81 -19.05 4.72 -15.57
N LEU A 82 -18.58 5.55 -16.52
CA LEU A 82 -18.65 7.01 -16.45
C LEU A 82 -20.08 7.56 -16.68
N SER A 83 -21.08 6.69 -16.85
CA SER A 83 -22.45 7.09 -17.19
C SER A 83 -23.26 7.68 -16.02
N GLU A 84 -22.78 7.59 -14.77
CA GLU A 84 -23.50 8.10 -13.60
C GLU A 84 -22.66 9.05 -12.69
N GLY A 85 -23.03 10.33 -12.68
CA GLY A 85 -22.79 11.30 -11.58
C GLY A 85 -21.50 11.15 -10.76
N SER A 86 -21.63 10.81 -9.47
CA SER A 86 -20.59 10.85 -8.42
C SER A 86 -19.33 9.98 -8.61
N GLY A 87 -19.17 9.30 -9.76
CA GLY A 87 -18.06 8.40 -10.07
C GLY A 87 -16.67 9.04 -9.94
N GLN A 88 -16.52 10.31 -10.33
CA GLN A 88 -15.24 11.03 -10.22
C GLN A 88 -14.79 11.20 -8.76
N LEU A 89 -15.72 11.44 -7.83
CA LEU A 89 -15.40 11.55 -6.39
C LEU A 89 -14.92 10.22 -5.81
N ARG A 90 -15.46 9.08 -6.29
CA ARG A 90 -15.06 7.74 -5.83
C ARG A 90 -13.65 7.40 -6.28
N VAL A 91 -13.31 7.70 -7.54
CA VAL A 91 -11.94 7.55 -8.06
C VAL A 91 -10.96 8.47 -7.32
N GLN A 92 -11.33 9.74 -7.12
CA GLN A 92 -10.54 10.68 -6.34
C GLN A 92 -10.32 10.22 -4.90
N TRP A 93 -11.35 9.65 -4.27
CA TRP A 93 -11.25 9.10 -2.92
C TRP A 93 -10.26 7.95 -2.82
N ASN A 94 -10.38 6.92 -3.67
CA ASN A 94 -9.47 5.78 -3.66
C ASN A 94 -8.03 6.21 -3.91
N GLY A 95 -7.81 7.07 -4.92
CA GLY A 95 -6.50 7.62 -5.20
C GLY A 95 -5.93 8.42 -4.03
N ALA A 96 -6.75 9.26 -3.39
CA ALA A 96 -6.33 10.04 -2.23
C ALA A 96 -5.99 9.14 -1.02
N LEU A 97 -6.81 8.12 -0.74
CA LEU A 97 -6.58 7.21 0.38
C LEU A 97 -5.30 6.38 0.17
N LEU A 98 -5.03 5.95 -1.06
CA LEU A 98 -3.79 5.26 -1.43
C LEU A 98 -2.56 6.16 -1.25
N ARG A 99 -2.62 7.40 -1.74
CA ARG A 99 -1.47 8.34 -1.67
C ARG A 99 -1.23 8.88 -0.26
N ASP A 100 -2.28 9.28 0.44
CA ASP A 100 -2.17 9.98 1.73
C ASP A 100 -2.25 9.06 2.94
N GLY A 101 -2.83 7.87 2.77
CA GLY A 101 -3.01 6.87 3.82
C GLY A 101 -2.03 5.71 3.67
N VAL A 102 -2.15 4.95 2.58
CA VAL A 102 -1.41 3.70 2.40
C VAL A 102 0.09 3.91 2.15
N ALA A 103 0.46 4.80 1.23
CA ALA A 103 1.88 4.98 0.88
C ALA A 103 2.77 5.38 2.08
N PRO A 104 2.39 6.32 2.96
CA PRO A 104 3.15 6.61 4.18
C PRO A 104 3.26 5.40 5.12
N LEU A 105 2.18 4.65 5.31
CA LEU A 105 2.18 3.45 6.16
C LEU A 105 3.11 2.37 5.61
N TYR A 106 3.17 2.22 4.29
CA TYR A 106 4.07 1.25 3.66
C TYR A 106 5.54 1.68 3.78
N ALA A 107 5.84 2.97 3.60
CA ALA A 107 7.19 3.49 3.84
C ALA A 107 7.62 3.27 5.31
N ASP A 108 6.74 3.54 6.26
CA ASP A 108 6.99 3.28 7.68
C ASP A 108 7.13 1.79 8.00
N LEU A 109 6.36 0.92 7.35
CA LEU A 109 6.50 -0.53 7.46
C LEU A 109 7.90 -0.97 7.02
N LEU A 110 8.38 -0.52 5.86
CA LEU A 110 9.71 -0.85 5.36
C LEU A 110 10.80 -0.35 6.31
N ARG A 111 10.68 0.88 6.81
CA ARG A 111 11.61 1.42 7.81
C ARG A 111 11.60 0.59 9.10
N ALA A 112 10.43 0.18 9.58
CA ALA A 112 10.30 -0.66 10.78
C ALA A 112 10.84 -2.07 10.54
N ALA A 113 10.66 -2.63 9.35
CA ALA A 113 11.20 -3.92 8.95
C ALA A 113 12.72 -3.89 8.85
N ALA A 114 13.33 -2.83 8.30
CA ALA A 114 14.78 -2.65 8.25
C ALA A 114 15.40 -2.71 9.67
N ALA A 115 14.75 -2.07 10.64
CA ALA A 115 15.19 -2.07 12.03
C ALA A 115 15.01 -3.42 12.74
N GLN A 116 13.97 -4.19 12.39
CA GLN A 116 13.65 -5.46 13.05
C GLN A 116 14.36 -6.67 12.43
N LEU A 117 14.44 -6.71 11.09
CA LEU A 117 14.92 -7.85 10.32
C LEU A 117 16.37 -7.68 9.85
N GLY A 118 16.93 -6.47 9.95
CA GLY A 118 18.24 -6.16 9.38
C GLY A 118 18.26 -6.28 7.84
N PRO A 119 19.45 -6.24 7.22
CA PRO A 119 19.62 -6.38 5.78
C PRO A 119 19.49 -7.84 5.33
N SER A 120 18.31 -8.43 5.52
CA SER A 120 18.03 -9.84 5.22
C SER A 120 17.20 -10.01 3.95
N ALA A 121 17.21 -11.23 3.40
CA ALA A 121 16.34 -11.58 2.27
C ALA A 121 14.85 -11.35 2.61
N ALA A 122 14.44 -11.63 3.85
CA ALA A 122 13.09 -11.38 4.34
C ALA A 122 12.74 -9.88 4.31
N PHE A 123 13.66 -8.99 4.69
CA PHE A 123 13.45 -7.55 4.58
C PHE A 123 13.30 -7.11 3.12
N TYR A 124 14.20 -7.53 2.24
CA TYR A 124 14.18 -7.12 0.83
C TYR A 124 12.97 -7.68 0.06
N ALA A 125 12.43 -8.83 0.46
CA ALA A 125 11.21 -9.38 -0.11
C ALA A 125 9.96 -8.49 0.11
N LEU A 126 9.99 -7.58 1.10
CA LEU A 126 8.90 -6.65 1.38
C LEU A 126 8.89 -5.43 0.46
N TRP A 127 9.93 -5.21 -0.37
CA TRP A 127 9.96 -4.07 -1.26
C TRP A 127 8.98 -4.25 -2.43
N PRO A 128 8.24 -3.20 -2.84
CA PRO A 128 7.26 -3.28 -3.93
C PRO A 128 7.95 -3.24 -5.31
N LEU A 129 8.76 -4.25 -5.59
CA LEU A 129 9.54 -4.40 -6.83
C LEU A 129 8.99 -5.49 -7.76
N GLN A 130 7.93 -6.17 -7.35
CA GLN A 130 7.36 -7.30 -8.08
C GLN A 130 6.68 -6.83 -9.38
N ASP A 131 6.84 -7.62 -10.44
CA ASP A 131 6.11 -7.43 -11.67
C ASP A 131 4.60 -7.62 -11.45
N GLY A 132 3.78 -6.82 -12.13
CA GLY A 132 2.32 -6.95 -12.10
C GLY A 132 1.58 -6.03 -11.12
N VAL A 133 2.28 -5.10 -10.45
CA VAL A 133 1.61 -3.98 -9.78
C VAL A 133 1.01 -3.04 -10.84
N VAL A 134 -0.32 -3.00 -10.91
CA VAL A 134 -1.08 -2.16 -11.85
C VAL A 134 -1.84 -1.06 -11.12
N GLU A 135 -2.46 -0.13 -11.86
CA GLU A 135 -3.33 0.88 -11.25
C GLU A 135 -4.53 0.23 -10.53
N PRO A 136 -4.97 0.78 -9.38
CA PRO A 136 -4.51 2.04 -8.77
C PRO A 136 -3.26 1.90 -7.85
N TRP A 137 -2.73 0.69 -7.68
CA TRP A 137 -1.63 0.38 -6.75
C TRP A 137 -0.29 0.95 -7.21
N ALA A 138 -0.05 1.01 -8.53
CA ALA A 138 1.18 1.57 -9.10
C ALA A 138 1.41 3.04 -8.67
N THR A 139 0.35 3.86 -8.69
CA THR A 139 0.41 5.24 -8.17
C THR A 139 0.80 5.29 -6.69
N MET A 140 0.29 4.36 -5.87
CA MET A 140 0.66 4.27 -4.44
C MET A 140 2.14 3.93 -4.27
N VAL A 141 2.64 2.92 -5.01
CA VAL A 141 4.04 2.52 -4.98
C VAL A 141 4.98 3.67 -5.37
N ALA A 142 4.63 4.43 -6.41
CA ALA A 142 5.42 5.60 -6.80
C ALA A 142 5.51 6.65 -5.69
N VAL A 143 4.45 6.85 -4.90
CA VAL A 143 4.48 7.75 -3.73
C VAL A 143 5.31 7.14 -2.60
N THR A 144 5.20 5.83 -2.35
CA THR A 144 6.03 5.13 -1.35
C THR A 144 7.51 5.34 -1.63
N PHE A 145 7.98 5.14 -2.87
CA PHE A 145 9.39 5.38 -3.23
C PHE A 145 9.83 6.82 -3.01
N ARG A 146 8.99 7.81 -3.31
CA ARG A 146 9.30 9.23 -3.01
C ARG A 146 9.45 9.49 -1.51
N LEU A 147 8.66 8.80 -0.69
CA LEU A 147 8.74 8.90 0.77
C LEU A 147 9.98 8.18 1.33
N LEU A 148 10.42 7.10 0.70
CA LEU A 148 11.64 6.36 1.06
C LEU A 148 12.93 7.08 0.66
N ALA A 149 12.91 7.90 -0.40
CA ALA A 149 14.09 8.60 -0.92
C ALA A 149 14.94 9.35 0.13
N PRO A 150 14.38 10.00 1.18
CA PRO A 150 15.18 10.59 2.25
C PRO A 150 15.52 9.64 3.41
N MET A 151 15.01 8.41 3.44
CA MET A 151 15.12 7.48 4.56
C MET A 151 16.30 6.52 4.40
N ALA A 152 17.08 6.29 5.45
CA ALA A 152 18.15 5.28 5.45
C ALA A 152 17.59 3.86 5.57
N VAL A 153 17.11 3.29 4.45
CA VAL A 153 16.42 1.99 4.39
C VAL A 153 17.09 0.98 3.45
N LEU A 154 18.16 1.36 2.75
CA LEU A 154 18.95 0.47 1.91
C LEU A 154 20.28 0.15 2.61
N TRP A 155 20.66 -1.12 2.69
CA TRP A 155 21.96 -1.50 3.25
C TRP A 155 23.03 -1.49 2.16
N VAL A 156 24.13 -0.81 2.45
CA VAL A 156 25.30 -0.74 1.58
C VAL A 156 26.46 -1.39 2.31
N GLU A 157 27.00 -2.45 1.71
CA GLU A 157 28.24 -3.07 2.19
C GLU A 157 29.47 -2.24 1.78
N GLY A 158 30.47 -2.18 2.65
CA GLY A 158 31.71 -1.49 2.38
C GLY A 158 32.90 -2.02 3.18
N PRO A 159 34.12 -1.59 2.84
CA PRO A 159 35.32 -1.94 3.62
C PRO A 159 35.19 -1.43 5.06
N GLY A 160 35.17 -2.34 6.03
CA GLY A 160 35.00 -2.02 7.46
C GLY A 160 33.58 -2.20 8.01
N GLY A 161 32.64 -2.72 7.22
CA GLY A 161 31.26 -3.00 7.63
C GLY A 161 30.24 -2.32 6.71
N GLY A 162 28.97 -2.69 6.86
CA GLY A 162 27.89 -2.06 6.11
C GLY A 162 27.18 -0.95 6.89
N ARG A 163 26.40 -0.14 6.17
CA ARG A 163 25.58 0.93 6.75
C ARG A 163 24.25 1.05 6.03
N TRP A 164 23.25 1.57 6.75
CA TRP A 164 22.01 2.01 6.14
C TRP A 164 22.21 3.36 5.44
N ALA A 165 21.67 3.48 4.22
CA ALA A 165 21.72 4.66 3.38
C ALA A 165 20.37 4.87 2.68
N PRO A 166 20.10 6.09 2.20
CA PRO A 166 18.98 6.30 1.29
C PRO A 166 19.11 5.51 -0.01
N PRO A 167 18.00 5.03 -0.59
CA PRO A 167 17.99 4.30 -1.85
C PRO A 167 18.30 5.17 -3.07
#